data_AF-A0A960URZ4-F1
#
_entry.id   AF-A0A960URZ4-F1
#
_cell.length_a   1.000
_cell.length_b   1.000
_cell.length_c   1.000
_cell.angle_alpha   90.00
_cell.angle_beta   90.00
_cell.angle_gamma   90.00
#
_symmetry.space_group_name_H-M   'P 1'
#
loop_
_entity.id
_entity.type
_entity.pdbx_description
1 polymer ?
#
loop_
_entity_poly.entity_id
_entity_poly.type
_entity_poly.pdbx_seq_one_letter_code
_entity_poly.pdbx_strand_id
1 'polypeptide(L)'
;MPDQPDFAFLDEASAFFHSLQDEITGGLEAIEGEFAAQKKGRPARFQEDLWDHTHSTGIITGGGGRTRVIQNGSLLEKGGVNVSDVLGTFPEDFAATMPGSSPHFRASGIS
;
A
#
# COMPACT_ATOMS: atom_id res chain seq x y z
N MET A 1 -12.15 -19.69 2.07
CA MET A 1 -12.75 -19.73 0.71
C MET A 1 -12.10 -20.90 -0.03
N PRO A 2 -12.83 -21.95 -0.43
CA PRO A 2 -12.21 -23.23 -0.81
C PRO A 2 -11.59 -23.30 -2.23
N ASP A 3 -11.86 -22.34 -3.12
CA ASP A 3 -11.55 -22.46 -4.56
C ASP A 3 -10.70 -21.30 -5.14
N GLN A 4 -9.96 -20.53 -4.32
CA GLN A 4 -8.96 -19.62 -4.90
C GLN A 4 -7.65 -20.38 -5.15
N PRO A 5 -7.06 -20.27 -6.35
CA PRO A 5 -5.76 -20.87 -6.61
C PRO A 5 -4.73 -20.30 -5.63
N ASP A 6 -3.93 -21.19 -5.03
CA ASP A 6 -2.79 -20.78 -4.22
C ASP A 6 -1.73 -20.17 -5.14
N PHE A 7 -1.80 -18.85 -5.28
CA PHE A 7 -0.87 -18.09 -6.07
C PHE A 7 0.25 -17.59 -5.15
N ALA A 8 1.22 -18.46 -4.85
CA ALA A 8 2.41 -18.10 -4.06
C ALA A 8 3.08 -16.79 -4.55
N PHE A 9 2.99 -16.49 -5.85
CA PHE A 9 3.50 -15.23 -6.41
C PHE A 9 2.81 -13.97 -5.88
N LEU A 10 1.56 -14.05 -5.39
CA LEU A 10 0.84 -12.90 -4.83
C LEU A 10 1.35 -12.53 -3.44
N ASP A 11 1.75 -13.52 -2.65
CA ASP A 11 2.42 -13.28 -1.37
C ASP A 11 3.82 -12.71 -1.59
N GLU A 12 4.55 -13.20 -2.60
CA GLU A 12 5.84 -12.63 -3.03
C GLU A 12 5.67 -11.19 -3.52
N ALA A 13 4.63 -10.88 -4.30
CA ALA A 13 4.34 -9.53 -4.75
C ALA A 13 4.01 -8.59 -3.59
N SER A 14 3.19 -9.04 -2.63
CA SER A 14 2.87 -8.27 -1.41
C SER A 14 4.13 -7.95 -0.61
N ALA A 15 4.98 -8.96 -0.35
CA ALA A 15 6.25 -8.77 0.32
C ALA A 15 7.20 -7.82 -0.44
N PHE A 16 7.23 -7.92 -1.78
CA PHE A 16 7.99 -7.02 -2.64
C PHE A 16 7.53 -5.57 -2.49
N PHE A 17 6.22 -5.29 -2.58
CA PHE A 17 5.70 -3.92 -2.45
C PHE A 17 5.94 -3.33 -1.07
N HIS A 18 5.82 -4.12 0.00
CA HIS A 18 6.19 -3.68 1.34
C HIS A 18 7.68 -3.30 1.43
N SER A 19 8.57 -4.14 0.89
CA SER A 19 10.01 -3.86 0.87
C SER A 19 10.33 -2.60 0.06
N LEU A 20 9.67 -2.42 -1.09
CA LEU A 20 9.83 -1.26 -1.94
C LEU A 20 9.36 0.04 -1.25
N GLN A 21 8.26 -0.01 -0.49
CA GLN A 21 7.84 1.13 0.31
C GLN A 21 8.86 1.49 1.39
N ASP A 22 9.49 0.50 2.04
CA ASP A 22 10.56 0.75 3.01
C ASP A 22 11.76 1.43 2.34
N GLU A 23 12.16 0.98 1.14
CA GLU A 23 13.24 1.59 0.37
C GLU A 23 12.92 3.04 -0.04
N ILE A 24 11.75 3.28 -0.64
CA ILE A 24 11.33 4.60 -1.11
C ILE A 24 11.24 5.57 0.08
N THR A 25 10.57 5.19 1.16
CA THR A 25 10.41 6.07 2.32
C THR A 25 11.74 6.33 3.01
N GLY A 26 12.60 5.33 3.16
CA GLY A 26 13.95 5.50 3.70
C GLY A 26 14.81 6.46 2.85
N GLY A 27 14.77 6.32 1.53
CA GLY A 27 15.48 7.22 0.60
C GLY A 27 14.99 8.66 0.69
N LEU A 28 13.67 8.86 0.72
CA LEU A 28 13.07 10.19 0.86
C LEU A 28 13.39 10.84 2.22
N GLU A 29 13.38 10.08 3.31
CA GLU A 29 13.78 10.58 4.64
C GLU A 29 15.26 10.96 4.72
N ALA A 30 16.13 10.25 4.01
CA ALA A 30 17.55 10.58 3.95
C ALA A 30 17.77 11.94 3.27
N ILE A 31 17.14 12.17 2.11
CA ILE A 31 17.25 13.42 1.36
C ILE A 31 16.62 14.59 2.16
N GLU A 32 15.47 14.37 2.80
CA GLU A 32 14.85 15.33 3.73
C GLU A 32 15.79 15.67 4.90
N GLY A 33 16.47 14.66 5.47
CA GLY A 33 17.48 14.81 6.52
C GLY A 33 18.64 15.71 6.11
N GLU A 34 19.23 15.44 4.95
CA GLU A 34 20.35 16.22 4.40
C GLU A 34 19.94 17.67 4.15
N PHE A 35 18.77 17.90 3.55
CA PHE A 35 18.29 19.25 3.27
C PHE A 35 17.97 20.03 4.56
N ALA A 36 17.29 19.39 5.52
CA ALA A 36 16.98 20.01 6.81
C ALA A 36 18.26 20.44 7.55
N ALA A 37 19.29 19.59 7.55
CA ALA A 37 20.58 19.91 8.17
C ALA A 37 21.25 21.15 7.55
N GLN A 38 21.23 21.27 6.21
CA GLN A 38 21.75 22.45 5.50
C GLN A 38 21.01 23.74 5.89
N LYS A 39 19.71 23.64 6.18
CA LYS A 39 18.86 24.76 6.61
C LYS A 39 18.87 25.00 8.12
N LYS A 40 19.63 24.21 8.90
CA LYS A 40 19.54 24.17 10.38
C LYS A 40 18.10 23.94 10.88
N GLY A 41 17.31 23.24 10.07
CA GLY A 41 15.93 22.84 10.36
C GLY A 41 15.88 21.46 11.01
N ARG A 42 14.66 21.02 11.33
CA ARG A 42 14.37 19.66 11.80
C ARG A 42 13.77 18.87 10.62
N PRO A 43 14.28 17.66 10.32
CA PRO A 43 13.70 16.85 9.26
C PRO A 43 12.35 16.29 9.67
N ALA A 44 11.41 16.25 8.73
CA ALA A 44 10.20 15.45 8.88
C ALA A 44 10.48 13.96 8.62
N ARG A 45 9.58 13.11 9.09
CA ARG A 45 9.62 11.65 8.92
C ARG A 45 8.24 11.16 8.49
N PHE A 46 8.19 10.02 7.82
CA PHE A 46 6.93 9.37 7.51
C PHE A 46 6.27 8.88 8.80
N GLN A 47 4.98 9.17 8.93
CA GLN A 47 4.10 8.58 9.93
C GLN A 47 3.40 7.38 9.31
N GLU A 48 3.44 6.26 10.02
CA GLU A 48 2.88 4.99 9.56
C GLU A 48 1.50 4.76 10.16
N ASP A 49 0.59 4.28 9.33
CA ASP A 49 -0.71 3.77 9.72
C ASP A 49 -0.92 2.38 9.08
N LEU A 50 -1.07 1.38 9.94
CA LEU A 50 -1.36 0.00 9.56
C LEU A 50 -2.85 -0.23 9.68
N TRP A 51 -3.45 -0.72 8.61
CA TRP A 51 -4.89 -0.97 8.58
C TRP A 51 -5.20 -2.33 7.95
N ASP A 52 -6.32 -2.90 8.37
CA ASP A 52 -6.81 -4.18 7.87
C ASP A 52 -8.31 -4.13 7.57
N HIS A 53 -8.73 -5.03 6.69
CA HIS A 53 -10.12 -5.19 6.25
C HIS A 53 -10.64 -6.60 6.56
N THR A 54 -10.03 -7.31 7.50
CA THR A 54 -10.38 -8.70 7.85
C THR A 54 -11.86 -8.84 8.25
N HIS A 55 -12.47 -7.76 8.73
CA HIS A 55 -13.86 -7.73 9.20
C HIS A 55 -14.76 -6.76 8.41
N SER A 56 -14.33 -6.26 7.25
CA SER A 56 -15.13 -5.30 6.48
C SER A 56 -16.29 -5.96 5.75
N THR A 57 -17.43 -5.28 5.73
CA THR A 57 -18.60 -5.65 4.92
C THR A 57 -18.62 -4.77 3.66
N GLY A 58 -18.44 -5.37 2.49
CA GLY A 58 -18.36 -4.62 1.22
C GLY A 58 -17.68 -5.42 0.10
N ILE A 59 -17.26 -4.72 -0.94
CA ILE A 59 -16.54 -5.32 -2.09
C ILE A 59 -15.20 -5.92 -1.66
N ILE A 60 -14.50 -5.24 -0.74
CA ILE A 60 -13.30 -5.77 -0.09
C ILE A 60 -13.73 -6.53 1.17
N THR A 61 -13.29 -7.78 1.27
CA THR A 61 -13.68 -8.74 2.30
C THR A 61 -12.49 -9.23 3.13
N GLY A 62 -11.30 -8.67 2.91
CA GLY A 62 -10.09 -8.98 3.66
C GLY A 62 -8.85 -8.30 3.11
N GLY A 63 -7.71 -8.64 3.70
CA GLY A 63 -6.43 -8.01 3.40
C GLY A 63 -6.23 -6.73 4.21
N GLY A 64 -5.35 -5.84 3.75
CA GLY A 64 -4.98 -4.63 4.46
C GLY A 64 -3.96 -3.80 3.71
N GLY A 65 -3.26 -2.96 4.45
CA GLY A 65 -2.21 -2.13 3.89
C GLY A 65 -1.43 -1.34 4.93
N ARG A 66 -0.43 -0.63 4.42
CA ARG A 66 0.43 0.28 5.19
C ARG A 66 0.44 1.62 4.49
N THR A 67 -0.14 2.61 5.13
CA THR A 67 -0.11 4.01 4.70
C THR A 67 1.08 4.68 5.36
N ARG A 68 1.91 5.38 4.59
CA ARG A 68 2.98 6.22 5.15
C ARG A 68 2.86 7.62 4.61
N VAL A 69 2.74 8.61 5.49
CA VAL A 69 2.59 10.03 5.12
C VAL A 69 3.65 10.88 5.81
N ILE A 70 4.36 11.71 5.04
CA ILE A 70 5.25 12.76 5.54
C ILE A 70 4.56 14.12 5.36
N GLN A 71 4.64 14.99 6.36
CA GLN A 71 4.07 16.33 6.31
C GLN A 71 4.97 17.32 7.03
N ASN A 72 4.90 18.60 6.61
CA ASN A 72 5.62 19.71 7.22
C ASN A 72 7.15 19.50 7.23
N GLY A 73 7.68 18.89 6.16
CA GLY A 73 9.11 18.73 5.98
C GLY A 73 9.80 20.02 5.57
N SER A 74 11.11 20.05 5.80
CA SER A 74 12.00 21.13 5.37
C SER A 74 12.15 21.14 3.85
N LEU A 75 12.15 19.96 3.20
CA LEU A 75 12.16 19.79 1.74
C LEU A 75 10.80 19.32 1.22
N LEU A 76 10.25 18.25 1.81
CA LEU A 76 8.98 17.67 1.40
C LEU A 76 7.83 18.30 2.20
N GLU A 77 7.08 19.22 1.58
CA GLU A 77 5.91 19.83 2.22
C GLU A 77 4.89 18.77 2.65
N LYS A 78 4.58 17.83 1.74
CA LYS A 78 3.71 16.68 1.97
C LYS A 78 3.98 15.58 0.96
N GLY A 79 3.92 14.33 1.39
CA GLY A 79 4.06 13.15 0.53
C GLY A 79 3.44 11.91 1.16
N GLY A 80 3.11 10.91 0.33
CA GLY A 80 2.59 9.63 0.76
C GLY A 80 3.17 8.50 -0.08
N VAL A 81 3.41 7.36 0.55
CA VAL A 81 3.75 6.10 -0.12
C VAL A 81 2.90 5.03 0.54
N ASN A 82 1.98 4.42 -0.20
CA ASN A 82 0.99 3.50 0.37
C ASN A 82 1.12 2.13 -0.28
N VAL A 83 1.03 1.08 0.52
CA VAL A 83 0.96 -0.30 0.04
C VAL A 83 -0.39 -0.88 0.46
N SER A 84 -1.00 -1.64 -0.44
CA SER A 84 -2.20 -2.43 -0.14
C SER A 84 -2.06 -3.84 -0.71
N ASP A 85 -2.66 -4.79 -0.01
CA ASP A 85 -2.87 -6.16 -0.46
C ASP A 85 -4.26 -6.58 0.03
N VAL A 86 -5.21 -6.57 -0.90
CA VAL A 86 -6.64 -6.69 -0.60
C VAL A 86 -7.26 -7.82 -1.38
N LEU A 87 -8.27 -8.44 -0.78
CA LEU A 87 -9.07 -9.50 -1.40
C LEU A 87 -10.54 -9.14 -1.34
N GLY A 88 -11.27 -9.50 -2.38
CA GLY A 88 -12.65 -9.08 -2.53
C GLY A 88 -13.42 -9.81 -3.61
N THR A 89 -14.66 -9.39 -3.77
CA THR A 89 -15.58 -9.91 -4.78
C THR A 89 -16.25 -8.75 -5.50
N PHE A 90 -16.10 -8.69 -6.81
CA PHE A 90 -16.74 -7.70 -7.64
C PHE A 90 -18.26 -7.89 -7.68
N PRO A 91 -19.05 -6.80 -7.79
CA PRO A 91 -20.47 -6.89 -8.13
C PRO A 91 -20.67 -7.63 -9.46
N GLU A 92 -21.78 -8.38 -9.59
CA GLU A 92 -22.05 -9.22 -10.77
C GLU A 92 -21.98 -8.44 -12.09
N ASP A 93 -22.61 -7.25 -12.14
CA ASP A 93 -22.61 -6.39 -13.33
C ASP A 93 -21.19 -5.99 -13.77
N PHE A 94 -20.29 -5.77 -12.81
CA PHE A 94 -18.89 -5.43 -13.10
C PHE A 94 -18.07 -6.67 -13.49
N ALA A 95 -18.25 -7.77 -12.76
CA ALA A 95 -17.59 -9.05 -13.06
C ALA A 95 -17.90 -9.52 -14.50
N ALA A 96 -19.13 -9.30 -14.98
CA ALA A 96 -19.54 -9.63 -16.35
C ALA A 96 -18.79 -8.84 -17.44
N THR A 97 -18.15 -7.71 -17.09
CA THR A 97 -17.33 -6.91 -18.02
C THR A 97 -15.85 -7.30 -18.01
N MET A 98 -15.42 -8.09 -17.03
CA MET A 98 -14.02 -8.44 -16.82
C MET A 98 -13.65 -9.72 -17.56
N PRO A 99 -12.42 -9.84 -18.08
CA PRO A 99 -11.93 -11.10 -18.64
C PRO A 99 -11.82 -12.17 -17.55
N GLY A 100 -12.56 -13.27 -17.70
CA GLY A 100 -12.56 -14.39 -16.75
C GLY A 100 -13.97 -14.76 -16.29
N SER A 101 -14.08 -15.81 -15.48
CA SER A 101 -15.35 -16.33 -14.99
C SER A 101 -15.54 -16.19 -13.47
N SER A 102 -14.53 -15.70 -12.76
CA SER A 102 -14.59 -15.55 -11.29
C SER A 102 -14.82 -14.08 -10.92
N PRO A 103 -15.80 -13.77 -10.05
CA PRO A 103 -15.99 -12.43 -9.52
C PRO A 103 -14.97 -12.11 -8.41
N HIS A 104 -14.18 -13.08 -7.97
CA HIS A 104 -13.21 -12.90 -6.90
C HIS A 104 -11.91 -12.30 -7.41
N PHE A 105 -11.33 -11.40 -6.64
CA PHE A 105 -10.04 -10.78 -6.95
C PHE A 105 -9.15 -10.70 -5.71
N ARG A 106 -7.85 -10.64 -5.98
CA ARG A 106 -6.83 -10.13 -5.06
C ARG A 106 -6.02 -9.09 -5.80
N ALA A 107 -5.72 -7.98 -5.15
CA ALA A 107 -4.94 -6.89 -5.72
C ALA A 107 -3.89 -6.45 -4.69
N SER A 108 -2.63 -6.45 -5.11
CA SER A 108 -1.52 -5.92 -4.32
C SER A 108 -0.79 -4.86 -5.12
N GLY A 109 -0.36 -3.78 -4.48
CA GLY A 109 0.29 -2.68 -5.15
C GLY A 109 0.84 -1.61 -4.22
N ILE A 110 1.55 -0.68 -4.83
CA ILE A 110 2.12 0.52 -4.21
C ILE A 110 1.67 1.78 -4.98
N SER A 111 1.42 2.88 -4.28
CA SER A 111 1.04 4.18 -4.85
C SER A 111 1.74 5.35 -4.17
#